data_AF-A0A160IMB6-F1
#
_entry.id   AF-A0A160IMB6-F1
#
_cell.length_a   1.000
_cell.length_b   1.000
_cell.length_c   1.000
_cell.angle_alpha   90.00
_cell.angle_beta   90.00
_cell.angle_gamma   90.00
#
_symmetry.space_group_name_H-M   'P 1'
#
loop_
_entity.id
_entity.type
_entity.pdbx_description
1 polymer ?
#
loop_
_entity_poly.entity_id
_entity_poly.type
_entity_poly.pdbx_seq_one_letter_code
_entity_poly.pdbx_strand_id
1 'polypeptide(L)'
;MNQIFRLFFTIVFNLIFGYLFHYLFILFVLLYLYIAEALGWSLDPTLEEGLLIPVLFLTIVISIIYFSIIVLTNVCVWKKTKIKKIHFLFIIILTFSAGFILNGERMDLLIS
;
A
#
# COMPACT_ATOMS: atom_id res chain seq x y z
N MET A 1 14.48 -25.00 -4.88
CA MET A 1 13.87 -23.78 -5.49
C MET A 1 14.97 -22.82 -5.88
N ASN A 2 15.08 -22.52 -7.18
CA ASN A 2 16.17 -21.75 -7.78
C ASN A 2 16.22 -20.31 -7.22
N GLN A 3 17.42 -19.73 -7.04
CA GLN A 3 17.59 -18.37 -6.49
C GLN A 3 16.92 -17.32 -7.38
N ILE A 4 16.99 -17.51 -8.69
CA ILE A 4 16.35 -16.67 -9.71
C ILE A 4 14.82 -16.66 -9.51
N PHE A 5 14.23 -17.82 -9.26
CA PHE A 5 12.79 -17.94 -9.04
C PHE A 5 12.32 -17.16 -7.79
N ARG A 6 13.11 -17.17 -6.72
CA ARG A 6 12.82 -16.40 -5.50
C ARG A 6 12.85 -14.89 -5.76
N LEU A 7 13.82 -14.44 -6.54
CA LEU A 7 13.99 -13.03 -6.88
C LEU A 7 12.84 -12.56 -7.78
N PHE A 8 12.48 -13.37 -8.78
CA PHE A 8 11.31 -13.11 -9.62
C PHE A 8 10.03 -12.99 -8.79
N PHE A 9 9.84 -13.91 -7.83
CA PHE A 9 8.70 -13.84 -6.91
C PHE A 9 8.71 -12.55 -6.09
N THR A 10 9.85 -12.11 -5.55
CA THR A 10 9.97 -10.81 -4.86
C THR A 10 9.56 -9.65 -5.76
N ILE A 11 10.01 -9.63 -7.02
CA ILE A 11 9.71 -8.56 -7.97
C ILE A 11 8.20 -8.50 -8.23
N VAL A 12 7.60 -9.61 -8.65
CA VAL A 12 6.16 -9.67 -8.97
C VAL A 12 5.32 -9.33 -7.75
N PHE A 13 5.67 -9.89 -6.58
CA PHE A 13 4.93 -9.65 -5.34
C PHE A 13 4.96 -8.17 -4.92
N ASN A 14 6.15 -7.55 -4.88
CA ASN A 14 6.24 -6.14 -4.48
C ASN A 14 5.64 -5.19 -5.51
N LEU A 15 5.64 -5.55 -6.79
CA LEU A 15 4.95 -4.79 -7.84
C LEU A 15 3.42 -4.82 -7.64
N ILE A 16 2.85 -6.00 -7.36
CA ILE A 16 1.41 -6.12 -7.05
C ILE A 16 1.05 -5.36 -5.78
N PHE A 17 1.87 -5.45 -4.73
CA PHE A 17 1.62 -4.70 -3.50
C PHE A 17 1.76 -3.20 -3.73
N GLY A 18 2.78 -2.74 -4.46
CA GLY A 18 2.90 -1.34 -4.87
C GLY A 18 1.66 -0.84 -5.60
N TYR A 19 1.10 -1.65 -6.50
CA TYR A 19 -0.16 -1.35 -7.19
C TYR A 19 -1.34 -1.24 -6.20
N LEU A 20 -1.48 -2.20 -5.28
CA LEU A 20 -2.56 -2.23 -4.29
C LEU A 20 -2.45 -1.14 -3.22
N PHE A 21 -1.26 -0.63 -2.96
CA PHE A 21 -1.02 0.43 -1.98
C PHE A 21 -1.87 1.68 -2.25
N HIS A 22 -2.22 1.92 -3.52
CA HIS A 22 -3.07 3.03 -3.90
C HIS A 22 -4.44 3.01 -3.20
N TYR A 23 -5.07 1.83 -3.08
CA TYR A 23 -6.35 1.71 -2.37
C TYR A 23 -6.21 1.98 -0.88
N LEU A 24 -5.07 1.55 -0.29
CA LEU A 24 -4.74 1.88 1.09
C LEU A 24 -4.59 3.40 1.25
N PHE A 25 -3.92 4.06 0.30
CA PHE A 25 -3.72 5.50 0.30
C PHE A 25 -5.05 6.27 0.22
N ILE A 26 -5.97 5.88 -0.68
CA ILE A 26 -7.32 6.47 -0.75
C ILE A 26 -8.04 6.33 0.59
N LEU A 27 -7.95 5.16 1.23
CA LEU A 27 -8.58 4.90 2.52
C LEU A 27 -8.03 5.84 3.62
N PHE A 28 -6.73 6.11 3.60
CA PHE A 28 -6.10 7.09 4.49
C PHE A 28 -6.55 8.53 4.20
N VAL A 29 -6.68 8.90 2.92
CA VAL A 29 -7.22 10.22 2.52
C VAL A 29 -8.65 10.38 3.01
N LEU A 30 -9.49 9.37 2.82
CA LEU A 30 -10.87 9.38 3.30
C LEU A 30 -10.94 9.50 4.83
N LEU A 31 -10.13 8.73 5.55
CA LEU A 31 -10.02 8.84 7.00
C LEU A 31 -9.59 10.25 7.44
N TYR A 32 -8.63 10.85 6.74
CA TYR A 32 -8.18 12.21 7.02
C TYR A 32 -9.32 13.23 6.87
N LEU A 33 -10.12 13.11 5.80
CA LEU A 33 -11.28 13.98 5.58
C LEU A 33 -12.30 13.86 6.72
N TYR A 34 -12.63 12.64 7.15
CA TYR A 34 -13.53 12.43 8.30
C TYR A 34 -12.97 12.98 9.62
N ILE A 35 -11.66 12.91 9.83
CA ILE A 35 -11.03 13.51 11.02
C ILE A 35 -11.11 15.04 10.96
N ALA A 36 -10.85 15.64 9.80
CA ALA A 36 -10.93 17.08 9.61
C ALA A 36 -12.37 17.59 9.85
N GLU A 37 -13.37 16.89 9.33
CA GLU A 37 -14.78 17.20 9.56
C GLU A 37 -15.15 17.12 11.04
N ALA A 38 -14.70 16.08 11.76
CA ALA A 38 -14.91 15.95 13.20
C ALA A 38 -14.21 17.06 14.04
N LEU A 39 -13.19 17.71 13.49
CA LEU A 39 -12.52 18.88 14.08
C LEU A 39 -13.22 20.21 13.72
N GLY A 40 -14.31 20.16 12.95
CA GLY A 40 -15.08 21.33 12.52
C GLY A 40 -14.59 21.96 11.21
N TRP A 41 -13.71 21.29 10.45
CA TRP A 41 -13.32 21.73 9.12
C TRP A 41 -14.21 21.10 8.07
N SER A 42 -15.08 21.89 7.43
CA SER A 42 -15.88 21.43 6.30
C SER A 42 -15.03 21.45 5.02
N LEU A 43 -14.33 20.34 4.75
CA LEU A 43 -13.49 20.16 3.56
C LEU A 43 -14.27 19.59 2.37
N ASP A 44 -15.26 18.74 2.63
CA ASP A 44 -16.09 18.09 1.62
C ASP A 44 -17.54 17.95 2.14
N PRO A 45 -18.54 18.57 1.48
CA PRO A 45 -19.94 18.49 1.90
C PRO A 45 -20.61 17.15 1.55
N THR A 46 -19.93 16.23 0.87
CA THR A 46 -20.47 14.92 0.46
C THR A 46 -20.20 13.80 1.47
N LEU A 47 -19.44 14.07 2.53
CA LEU A 47 -19.16 13.11 3.59
C LEU A 47 -20.42 12.83 4.42
N GLU A 48 -20.75 11.55 4.61
CA GLU A 48 -21.85 11.16 5.49
C GLU A 48 -21.43 11.25 6.96
N GLU A 49 -22.21 11.99 7.74
CA GLU A 49 -22.01 12.09 9.19
C GLU A 49 -22.02 10.72 9.89
N GLY A 50 -21.17 10.54 10.88
CA GLY A 50 -21.11 9.32 11.70
C GLY A 50 -20.28 8.16 11.11
N LEU A 51 -19.72 8.30 9.90
CA LEU A 51 -18.87 7.27 9.29
C LEU A 51 -17.41 7.28 9.74
N LEU A 52 -16.97 8.26 10.55
CA LEU A 52 -15.60 8.34 11.07
C LEU A 52 -15.16 7.04 11.74
N ILE A 53 -15.96 6.49 12.66
CA ILE A 53 -15.60 5.29 13.43
C ILE A 53 -15.52 4.04 12.53
N PRO A 54 -16.52 3.75 11.66
CA PRO A 54 -16.40 2.69 10.65
C PRO A 54 -15.17 2.82 9.75
N VAL A 55 -14.89 4.01 9.22
CA VAL A 55 -13.76 4.24 8.31
C VAL A 55 -12.43 4.10 9.03
N LEU A 56 -12.32 4.58 10.27
CA LEU A 56 -11.14 4.38 11.12
C LEU A 56 -10.88 2.88 11.35
N PHE A 57 -11.90 2.15 11.76
CA PHE A 57 -11.79 0.71 12.02
C PHE A 57 -11.36 -0.04 10.76
N LEU A 58 -12.02 0.24 9.63
CA LEU A 58 -11.69 -0.35 8.33
C LEU A 58 -10.24 -0.04 7.92
N THR A 59 -9.80 1.22 8.09
CA THR A 59 -8.44 1.66 7.77
C THR A 59 -7.39 0.91 8.59
N ILE A 60 -7.61 0.78 9.89
CA ILE A 60 -6.70 0.05 10.78
C ILE A 60 -6.63 -1.42 10.38
N VAL A 61 -7.77 -2.09 10.20
CA VAL A 61 -7.82 -3.52 9.89
C VAL A 61 -7.15 -3.81 8.55
N ILE A 62 -7.50 -3.08 7.49
CA ILE A 62 -6.91 -3.27 6.16
C ILE A 62 -5.40 -2.98 6.20
N SER A 63 -4.97 -1.91 6.88
CA SER A 63 -3.55 -1.57 7.02
C SER A 63 -2.76 -2.66 7.74
N ILE A 64 -3.27 -3.19 8.86
CA ILE A 64 -2.59 -4.26 9.60
C ILE A 64 -2.41 -5.50 8.73
N ILE A 65 -3.47 -5.92 8.02
CA ILE A 65 -3.42 -7.09 7.15
C ILE A 65 -2.41 -6.85 6.02
N TYR A 66 -2.51 -5.71 5.34
CA TYR A 66 -1.66 -5.33 4.22
C TYR A 66 -0.17 -5.30 4.61
N PHE A 67 0.19 -4.56 5.66
CA PHE A 67 1.57 -4.43 6.11
C PHE A 67 2.12 -5.73 6.71
N SER A 68 1.29 -6.53 7.37
CA SER A 68 1.73 -7.83 7.90
C SER A 68 2.12 -8.78 6.76
N ILE A 69 1.30 -8.87 5.71
CA ILE A 69 1.55 -9.77 4.58
C ILE A 69 2.82 -9.34 3.82
N ILE A 70 2.99 -8.04 3.52
CA ILE A 70 4.15 -7.56 2.75
C ILE A 70 5.46 -7.76 3.53
N VAL A 71 5.46 -7.45 4.84
CA VAL A 71 6.65 -7.58 5.68
C VAL A 71 7.04 -9.05 5.86
N LEU A 72 6.09 -9.91 6.24
CA LEU A 72 6.35 -11.33 6.46
C LEU A 72 6.86 -12.02 5.19
N THR A 73 6.26 -11.70 4.04
CA THR A 73 6.67 -12.26 2.75
C THR A 73 8.08 -11.83 2.38
N ASN A 74 8.39 -10.53 2.47
CA ASN A 74 9.72 -10.01 2.14
C ASN A 74 10.80 -10.53 3.10
N VAL A 75 10.53 -10.62 4.40
CA VAL A 75 11.47 -11.21 5.38
C VAL A 75 11.70 -12.69 5.09
N CYS A 76 10.64 -13.45 4.77
CA CYS A 76 10.75 -14.88 4.45
C CYS A 76 11.58 -15.12 3.19
N VAL A 77 11.40 -14.30 2.15
CA VAL A 77 12.16 -14.43 0.91
C VAL A 77 13.60 -13.97 1.09
N TRP A 78 13.84 -12.86 1.78
CA TRP A 78 15.18 -12.33 2.07
C TRP A 78 16.07 -13.37 2.75
N LYS A 79 15.58 -14.02 3.82
CA LYS A 79 16.31 -15.05 4.55
C LYS A 79 16.72 -16.23 3.65
N LYS A 80 16.01 -16.45 2.54
CA LYS A 80 16.23 -17.58 1.62
C LYS A 80 17.02 -17.21 0.36
N THR A 81 17.22 -15.94 0.03
CA THR A 81 17.96 -15.50 -1.18
C THR A 81 19.46 -15.29 -0.96
N LYS A 82 19.93 -15.26 0.29
CA LYS A 82 21.35 -15.00 0.66
C LYS A 82 21.91 -13.66 0.12
N ILE A 83 21.04 -12.73 -0.28
CA ILE A 83 21.42 -11.40 -0.78
C ILE A 83 21.68 -10.47 0.42
N LYS A 84 22.66 -9.56 0.29
CA LYS A 84 22.90 -8.51 1.28
C LYS A 84 21.63 -7.69 1.51
N LYS A 85 21.27 -7.46 2.78
CA LYS A 85 20.02 -6.76 3.18
C LYS A 85 19.79 -5.46 2.41
N ILE A 86 20.82 -4.64 2.24
CA ILE A 86 20.74 -3.35 1.53
C ILE A 86 20.30 -3.51 0.07
N HIS A 87 20.81 -4.52 -0.64
CA HIS A 87 20.46 -4.76 -2.04
C HIS A 87 19.03 -5.29 -2.16
N PHE A 88 18.61 -6.14 -1.21
CA PHE A 88 17.26 -6.66 -1.17
C PHE A 88 16.23 -5.55 -0.89
N LEU A 89 16.53 -4.63 0.04
CA LEU A 89 15.70 -3.45 0.29
C LEU A 89 15.59 -2.56 -0.95
N PHE A 90 16.69 -2.35 -1.67
CA PHE A 90 16.69 -1.57 -2.89
C PHE A 90 15.77 -2.17 -3.96
N ILE A 91 15.79 -3.50 -4.14
CA ILE A 91 14.88 -4.20 -5.06
C ILE A 91 13.42 -3.99 -4.64
N ILE A 92 13.11 -4.14 -3.34
CA ILE A 92 11.76 -3.90 -2.82
C ILE A 92 11.30 -2.48 -3.14
N ILE A 93 12.11 -1.47 -2.80
CA ILE A 93 11.75 -0.06 -3.01
C ILE A 93 11.50 0.21 -4.49
N LEU A 94 12.41 -0.20 -5.38
CA LEU A 94 12.25 0.02 -6.82
C LEU A 94 10.98 -0.64 -7.37
N THR A 95 10.76 -1.91 -7.03
CA THR A 95 9.62 -2.67 -7.57
C THR A 95 8.28 -2.23 -6.99
N PHE A 96 8.27 -1.85 -5.71
CA PHE A 96 7.10 -1.27 -5.05
C PHE A 96 6.74 0.10 -5.65
N SER A 97 7.73 0.99 -5.79
CA SER A 97 7.53 2.31 -6.41
C SER A 97 7.06 2.18 -7.85
N ALA A 98 7.63 1.25 -8.62
CA ALA A 98 7.17 0.97 -9.98
C ALA A 98 5.70 0.51 -10.00
N GLY A 99 5.31 -0.42 -9.11
CA GLY A 99 3.92 -0.85 -8.98
C GLY A 99 2.96 0.30 -8.63
N PHE A 100 3.38 1.20 -7.75
CA PHE A 100 2.60 2.37 -7.37
C PHE A 100 2.40 3.35 -8.54
N ILE A 101 3.47 3.66 -9.26
CA ILE A 101 3.44 4.59 -10.42
C ILE A 101 2.55 4.04 -11.53
N LEU A 102 2.64 2.74 -11.84
CA LEU A 102 1.81 2.09 -12.86
C LEU A 102 0.30 2.20 -12.59
N ASN A 103 -0.10 2.32 -11.32
CA ASN A 103 -1.49 2.58 -10.96
C ASN A 103 -1.84 4.08 -11.03
N GLY A 104 -0.89 4.95 -10.70
CA GLY A 104 -1.06 6.41 -10.79
C GLY A 104 -1.47 6.90 -12.18
N GLU A 105 -0.88 6.36 -13.24
CA GLU A 105 -1.25 6.71 -14.64
C GLU A 105 -2.71 6.39 -14.99
N ARG A 106 -3.32 5.40 -14.33
CA ARG A 106 -4.75 5.09 -14.51
C ARG A 106 -5.69 6.04 -13.78
N MET A 107 -5.23 6.64 -12.68
CA MET A 107 -6.03 7.64 -11.96
C MET A 107 -6.11 8.94 -12.74
N ASP A 108 -5.03 9.37 -13.40
CA ASP A 108 -5.07 10.55 -14.28
C ASP A 108 -6.11 10.41 -15.42
N LEU A 109 -6.30 9.19 -15.93
CA LEU A 109 -7.32 8.86 -16.94
C LEU A 109 -8.75 8.76 -16.40
N LEU A 110 -8.95 8.59 -15.09
CA LEU A 110 -10.28 8.54 -14.46
C LEU A 110 -10.74 9.92 -13.98
N ILE A 111 -9.83 10.89 -13.88
CA ILE A 111 -10.07 12.25 -13.40
C ILE A 111 -10.07 13.28 -14.57
N SER A 112 -9.64 12.89 -15.78
CA SER A 112 -9.73 13.68 -17.02
C SER A 112 -11.07 13.52 -17.74
#